data_AF-A0A7R9W3D1-F1
#
_entry.id   AF-A0A7R9W3D1-F1
#
_cell.length_a   1.000
_cell.length_b   1.000
_cell.length_c   1.000
_cell.angle_alpha   90.00
_cell.angle_beta   90.00
_cell.angle_gamma   90.00
#
_symmetry.space_group_name_H-M   'P 1'
#
loop_
_entity.id
_entity.type
_entity.pdbx_description
1 polymer ?
#
loop_
_entity_poly.entity_id
_entity_poly.type
_entity_poly.pdbx_seq_one_letter_code
_entity_poly.pdbx_strand_id
1 'polypeptide(L)'
;GSEASGGGGGGGTPYAAVAAAFNDLVDDLVKTDGATKLRTALDEALGDDAHEIARVVPHLREVIGASVVERRRAMVATDSSSGLRFLFRKFVRALAKRCADSRGPLVLALDDAESVDEASLALISAIAADPESKHVLMVLSIREEDYGEDHPLRESVKEIDSAPRAASVSEIMLDDLDETSTNIMLSSMLRQKPELTL
;
A
#
# COMPACT_ATOMS: atom_id res chain seq x y z
N GLY A 1 -39.88 23.93 5.59
CA GLY A 1 -40.24 22.69 4.90
C GLY A 1 -39.12 22.34 3.96
N SER A 2 -38.45 21.23 4.26
CA SER A 2 -37.47 20.47 3.46
C SER A 2 -36.18 21.17 3.02
N GLU A 3 -35.15 20.94 3.83
CA GLU A 3 -33.77 20.79 3.36
C GLU A 3 -33.68 19.57 2.43
N ALA A 4 -32.88 19.69 1.36
CA ALA A 4 -32.37 18.56 0.61
C ALA A 4 -30.84 18.66 0.67
N SER A 5 -30.28 17.92 1.63
CA SER A 5 -28.87 17.57 1.73
C SER A 5 -28.48 16.75 0.51
N GLY A 6 -27.70 17.35 -0.38
CA GLY A 6 -26.99 16.64 -1.44
C GLY A 6 -25.63 16.23 -0.91
N GLY A 7 -25.48 14.95 -0.57
CA GLY A 7 -24.20 14.35 -0.19
C GLY A 7 -23.20 14.49 -1.32
N GLY A 8 -22.10 15.19 -1.05
CA GLY A 8 -20.95 15.28 -1.94
C GLY A 8 -20.15 13.98 -1.89
N GLY A 9 -20.39 13.09 -2.85
CA GLY A 9 -19.49 11.96 -3.12
C GLY A 9 -18.17 12.50 -3.67
N GLY A 10 -17.09 12.32 -2.92
CA GLY A 10 -15.74 12.78 -3.27
C GLY A 10 -15.25 12.12 -4.56
N GLY A 11 -15.01 12.93 -5.60
CA GLY A 11 -14.38 12.52 -6.85
C GLY A 11 -12.87 12.31 -6.71
N GLY A 12 -12.47 11.26 -5.98
CA GLY A 12 -11.08 10.79 -5.94
C GLY A 12 -10.77 9.84 -7.10
N THR A 13 -9.56 9.91 -7.64
CA THR A 13 -9.06 8.89 -8.57
C THR A 13 -8.96 7.56 -7.82
N PRO A 14 -9.62 6.47 -8.27
CA PRO A 14 -9.52 5.17 -7.61
C PRO A 14 -8.08 4.71 -7.51
N TYR A 15 -7.74 4.03 -6.40
CA TYR A 15 -6.42 3.48 -6.15
C TYR A 15 -5.30 4.51 -5.92
N ALA A 16 -5.62 5.77 -5.62
CA ALA A 16 -4.62 6.85 -5.57
C ALA A 16 -3.50 6.59 -4.56
N ALA A 17 -3.85 6.15 -3.35
CA ALA A 17 -2.87 5.88 -2.28
C ALA A 17 -1.94 4.71 -2.64
N VAL A 18 -2.54 3.62 -3.15
CA VAL A 18 -1.80 2.44 -3.63
C VAL A 18 -0.89 2.81 -4.81
N ALA A 19 -1.39 3.60 -5.77
CA ALA A 19 -0.62 4.06 -6.91
C ALA A 19 0.61 4.85 -6.47
N ALA A 20 0.43 5.81 -5.55
CA ALA A 20 1.54 6.62 -5.02
C ALA A 20 2.62 5.75 -4.37
N ALA A 21 2.24 4.91 -3.38
CA ALA A 21 3.19 4.06 -2.66
C ALA A 21 3.98 3.12 -3.58
N PHE A 22 3.32 2.50 -4.56
CA PHE A 22 4.00 1.58 -5.48
C PHE A 22 4.80 2.31 -6.57
N ASN A 23 4.43 3.53 -6.98
CA ASN A 23 5.27 4.31 -7.88
C ASN A 23 6.62 4.64 -7.22
N ASP A 24 6.59 5.13 -5.97
CA ASP A 24 7.80 5.46 -5.22
C ASP A 24 8.69 4.21 -5.04
N LEU A 25 8.09 3.08 -4.67
CA LEU A 25 8.81 1.81 -4.54
C LEU A 25 9.44 1.34 -5.86
N VAL A 26 8.72 1.46 -6.98
CA VAL A 26 9.24 1.10 -8.30
C VAL A 26 10.44 1.96 -8.65
N ASP A 27 10.34 3.27 -8.44
CA ASP A 27 11.43 4.21 -8.70
C ASP A 27 12.68 3.88 -7.88
N ASP A 28 12.52 3.59 -6.59
CA ASP A 28 13.63 3.25 -5.72
C ASP A 28 14.30 1.92 -6.09
N LEU A 29 13.50 0.92 -6.47
CA LEU A 29 14.01 -0.36 -6.97
C LEU A 29 14.75 -0.18 -8.30
N VAL A 30 14.23 0.63 -9.22
CA VAL A 30 14.88 0.94 -10.50
C VAL A 30 16.21 1.67 -10.28
N LYS A 31 16.23 2.70 -9.42
CA LYS A 31 17.45 3.46 -9.10
C LYS A 31 18.54 2.59 -8.52
N THR A 32 18.17 1.65 -7.65
CA THR A 32 19.17 0.91 -6.87
C THR A 32 19.59 -0.41 -7.54
N ASP A 33 18.67 -1.15 -8.17
CA ASP A 33 18.99 -2.45 -8.78
C ASP A 33 19.01 -2.46 -10.31
N GLY A 34 18.49 -1.39 -10.94
CA GLY A 34 18.29 -1.29 -12.38
C GLY A 34 16.96 -1.89 -12.87
N ALA A 35 16.37 -1.24 -13.88
CA ALA A 35 15.08 -1.61 -14.46
C ALA A 35 15.04 -3.05 -15.01
N THR A 36 16.14 -3.56 -15.58
CA THR A 36 16.19 -4.90 -16.19
C THR A 36 15.87 -5.99 -15.18
N LYS A 37 16.43 -5.92 -13.97
CA LYS A 37 16.21 -6.96 -12.96
C LYS A 37 14.78 -6.92 -12.44
N LEU A 38 14.22 -5.72 -12.24
CA LEU A 38 12.82 -5.55 -11.84
C LEU A 38 11.90 -6.11 -12.93
N ARG A 39 12.16 -5.76 -14.20
CA ARG A 39 11.42 -6.28 -15.35
C ARG A 39 11.41 -7.81 -15.38
N THR A 40 12.56 -8.47 -15.25
CA THR A 40 12.62 -9.94 -15.26
C THR A 40 11.75 -10.56 -14.16
N ALA A 41 11.79 -10.01 -12.95
CA ALA A 41 10.95 -10.50 -11.85
C ALA A 41 9.45 -10.31 -12.12
N LEU A 42 9.08 -9.19 -12.73
CA LEU A 42 7.69 -8.90 -13.10
C LEU A 42 7.21 -9.76 -14.27
N ASP A 43 8.05 -9.97 -15.28
CA ASP A 43 7.74 -10.84 -16.42
C ASP A 43 7.53 -12.29 -15.96
N GLU A 44 8.34 -12.79 -15.02
CA GLU A 44 8.18 -14.13 -14.43
C GLU A 44 6.90 -14.28 -13.60
N ALA A 45 6.51 -13.24 -12.86
CA ALA A 45 5.36 -13.31 -11.95
C ALA A 45 4.01 -13.01 -12.63
N LEU A 46 4.01 -12.05 -13.57
CA LEU A 46 2.81 -11.46 -14.16
C LEU A 46 2.71 -11.68 -15.67
N GLY A 47 3.84 -11.81 -16.38
CA GLY A 47 3.84 -11.90 -17.83
C GLY A 47 3.05 -10.77 -18.49
N ASP A 48 2.17 -11.13 -19.43
CA ASP A 48 1.35 -10.15 -20.17
C ASP A 48 0.28 -9.46 -19.28
N ASP A 49 -0.05 -10.02 -18.09
CA ASP A 49 -0.98 -9.40 -17.15
C ASP A 49 -0.38 -8.20 -16.40
N ALA A 50 0.93 -7.95 -16.52
CA ALA A 50 1.59 -6.80 -15.91
C ALA A 50 1.00 -5.45 -16.38
N HIS A 51 0.37 -5.43 -17.55
CA HIS A 51 -0.37 -4.27 -18.05
C HIS A 51 -1.51 -3.83 -17.12
N GLU A 52 -2.21 -4.76 -16.47
CA GLU A 52 -3.31 -4.40 -15.56
C GLU A 52 -2.79 -3.68 -14.31
N ILE A 53 -1.63 -4.09 -13.80
CA ILE A 53 -0.97 -3.39 -12.70
C ILE A 53 -0.50 -2.00 -13.16
N ALA A 54 0.02 -1.89 -14.39
CA ALA A 54 0.44 -0.62 -14.98
C ALA A 54 -0.71 0.37 -15.31
N ARG A 55 -1.98 -0.05 -15.15
CA ARG A 55 -3.14 0.86 -15.12
C ARG A 55 -3.21 1.61 -13.79
N VAL A 56 -2.86 0.94 -12.69
CA VAL A 56 -2.90 1.48 -11.32
C VAL A 56 -1.57 2.10 -10.91
N VAL A 57 -0.44 1.52 -11.32
CA VAL A 57 0.93 1.97 -10.99
C VAL A 57 1.62 2.41 -12.29
N PRO A 58 1.46 3.67 -12.75
CA PRO A 58 1.92 4.09 -14.07
C PRO A 58 3.43 3.98 -14.29
N HIS A 59 4.26 4.11 -13.25
CA HIS A 59 5.73 4.06 -13.38
C HIS A 59 6.22 2.68 -13.84
N LEU A 60 5.42 1.62 -13.66
CA LEU A 60 5.74 0.30 -14.19
C LEU A 60 5.80 0.25 -15.72
N ARG A 61 5.16 1.19 -16.44
CA ARG A 61 5.17 1.19 -17.92
C ARG A 61 6.57 1.32 -18.48
N GLU A 62 7.43 2.09 -17.81
CA GLU A 62 8.83 2.27 -18.20
C GLU A 62 9.65 0.99 -17.97
N VAL A 63 9.24 0.18 -16.99
CA VAL A 63 9.92 -1.07 -16.62
C VAL A 63 9.53 -2.24 -17.51
N ILE A 64 8.23 -2.47 -17.72
CA ILE A 64 7.72 -3.63 -18.50
C ILE A 64 7.90 -3.43 -20.01
N GLY A 65 7.98 -2.17 -20.47
CA GLY A 65 8.20 -1.79 -21.86
C GLY A 65 6.93 -1.83 -22.73
N ALA A 66 6.98 -1.11 -23.85
CA ALA A 66 5.83 -0.89 -24.75
C ALA A 66 5.25 -2.18 -25.36
N SER A 67 6.06 -3.21 -25.56
CA SER A 67 5.63 -4.45 -26.22
C SER A 67 4.60 -5.26 -25.41
N VAL A 68 4.66 -5.23 -24.08
CA VAL A 68 3.64 -5.86 -23.20
C VAL A 68 2.33 -5.08 -23.29
N VAL A 69 2.41 -3.75 -23.30
CA VAL A 69 1.25 -2.85 -23.39
C VAL A 69 0.51 -3.05 -24.72
N GLU A 70 1.25 -3.18 -25.81
CA GLU A 70 0.69 -3.38 -27.16
C GLU A 70 0.04 -4.76 -27.32
N ARG A 71 0.65 -5.83 -26.80
CA ARG A 71 0.07 -7.19 -26.84
C ARG A 71 -1.26 -7.27 -26.10
N ARG A 72 -1.37 -6.64 -24.94
CA ARG A 72 -2.61 -6.67 -24.14
C ARG A 72 -3.74 -5.88 -24.82
N ARG A 73 -3.47 -4.75 -25.48
CA ARG A 73 -4.48 -3.98 -26.23
C ARG A 73 -5.20 -4.80 -27.31
N ALA A 74 -4.57 -5.86 -27.82
CA ALA A 74 -5.17 -6.76 -28.80
C ALA A 74 -6.18 -7.76 -28.19
N MET A 75 -6.25 -7.87 -26.85
CA MET A 75 -7.19 -8.72 -26.13
C MET A 75 -8.26 -7.88 -25.44
N VAL A 76 -9.50 -8.37 -25.36
CA VAL A 76 -10.57 -7.73 -24.59
C VAL A 76 -10.21 -7.81 -23.11
N ALA A 77 -10.08 -6.66 -22.45
CA ALA A 77 -9.77 -6.59 -21.03
C ALA A 77 -10.92 -7.21 -20.22
N THR A 78 -10.64 -8.25 -19.44
CA THR A 78 -11.58 -8.78 -18.46
C THR A 78 -11.49 -7.90 -17.21
N ASP A 79 -12.27 -6.82 -17.18
CA ASP A 79 -12.30 -5.83 -16.10
C ASP A 79 -13.02 -6.43 -14.86
N SER A 80 -12.32 -7.31 -14.13
CA SER A 80 -12.81 -7.87 -12.87
C SER A 80 -11.93 -7.42 -11.70
N SER A 81 -12.55 -6.84 -10.68
CA SER A 81 -11.88 -6.42 -9.43
C SER A 81 -11.18 -7.58 -8.73
N SER A 82 -11.75 -8.79 -8.79
CA SER A 82 -11.13 -10.02 -8.29
C SER A 82 -9.85 -10.39 -9.03
N GLY A 83 -9.81 -10.20 -10.36
CA GLY A 83 -8.60 -10.41 -11.16
C GLY A 83 -7.50 -9.43 -10.76
N LEU A 84 -7.84 -8.15 -10.63
CA LEU A 84 -6.89 -7.11 -10.23
C LEU A 84 -6.27 -7.40 -8.84
N ARG A 85 -7.09 -7.77 -7.84
CA ARG A 85 -6.60 -8.17 -6.51
C ARG A 85 -5.61 -9.34 -6.58
N PHE A 86 -5.90 -10.35 -7.40
CA PHE A 86 -5.00 -11.50 -7.58
C PHE A 86 -3.67 -11.09 -8.23
N LEU A 87 -3.71 -10.23 -9.24
CA LEU A 87 -2.50 -9.72 -9.87
C LEU A 87 -1.67 -8.86 -8.90
N PHE A 88 -2.32 -8.03 -8.07
CA PHE A 88 -1.65 -7.24 -7.04
C PHE A 88 -0.94 -8.10 -6.00
N ARG A 89 -1.54 -9.21 -5.56
CA ARG A 89 -0.87 -10.19 -4.71
C ARG A 89 0.40 -10.74 -5.36
N LYS A 90 0.32 -11.20 -6.61
CA LYS A 90 1.49 -11.68 -7.37
C LYS A 90 2.57 -10.61 -7.51
N PHE A 91 2.16 -9.38 -7.81
CA PHE A 91 3.04 -8.23 -7.93
C PHE A 91 3.80 -7.97 -6.63
N VAL A 92 3.09 -7.86 -5.50
CA VAL A 92 3.71 -7.62 -4.19
C VAL A 92 4.65 -8.76 -3.81
N ARG A 93 4.27 -10.03 -4.02
CA ARG A 93 5.17 -11.17 -3.76
C ARG A 93 6.46 -11.09 -4.56
N ALA A 94 6.39 -10.68 -5.83
CA ALA A 94 7.57 -10.54 -6.69
C ALA A 94 8.51 -9.45 -6.16
N LEU A 95 7.96 -8.31 -5.73
CA LEU A 95 8.74 -7.23 -5.10
C LEU A 95 9.32 -7.67 -3.75
N ALA A 96 8.51 -8.28 -2.90
CA ALA A 96 8.90 -8.71 -1.55
C ALA A 96 10.02 -9.75 -1.59
N LYS A 97 9.92 -10.76 -2.47
CA LYS A 97 10.99 -11.76 -2.67
C LYS A 97 12.30 -11.08 -3.06
N ARG A 98 12.23 -10.13 -3.99
CA ARG A 98 13.38 -9.38 -4.48
C ARG A 98 14.04 -8.52 -3.40
N CYS A 99 13.23 -7.81 -2.61
CA CYS A 99 13.72 -7.02 -1.47
C CYS A 99 14.35 -7.95 -0.42
N ALA A 100 13.71 -9.08 -0.10
CA ALA A 100 14.18 -10.02 0.90
C ALA A 100 15.57 -10.60 0.57
N ASP A 101 15.83 -10.90 -0.70
CA ASP A 101 17.10 -11.47 -1.15
C ASP A 101 18.30 -10.50 -1.02
N SER A 102 18.05 -9.18 -0.90
CA SER A 102 19.11 -8.17 -0.99
C SER A 102 19.16 -7.16 0.16
N ARG A 103 18.03 -6.84 0.80
CA ARG A 103 17.89 -5.70 1.73
C ARG A 103 17.03 -5.96 2.95
N GLY A 104 16.18 -6.99 2.92
CA GLY A 104 15.25 -7.31 4.00
C GLY A 104 13.77 -7.21 3.57
N PRO A 105 12.83 -7.26 4.54
CA PRO A 105 11.41 -7.27 4.22
C PRO A 105 10.96 -5.97 3.54
N LEU A 106 9.99 -6.09 2.63
CA LEU A 106 9.31 -4.96 2.04
C LEU A 106 8.37 -4.34 3.09
N VAL A 107 8.56 -3.06 3.36
CA VAL A 107 7.66 -2.29 4.25
C VAL A 107 6.80 -1.38 3.39
N LEU A 108 5.47 -1.54 3.49
CA LEU A 108 4.49 -0.64 2.90
C LEU A 108 3.85 0.17 4.02
N ALA A 109 4.21 1.45 4.11
CA ALA A 109 3.60 2.38 5.06
C ALA A 109 2.59 3.26 4.31
N LEU A 110 1.35 3.29 4.80
CA LEU A 110 0.35 4.26 4.37
C LEU A 110 -0.02 5.14 5.56
N ASP A 111 0.26 6.42 5.40
CA ASP A 111 -0.16 7.44 6.35
C ASP A 111 -1.53 8.01 5.98
N ASP A 112 -2.26 8.47 7.00
CA ASP A 112 -3.60 9.04 6.90
C ASP A 112 -4.59 8.10 6.18
N ALA A 113 -4.67 6.85 6.65
CA ALA A 113 -5.50 5.81 6.04
C ALA A 113 -7.00 6.17 6.01
N GLU A 114 -7.46 7.11 6.86
CA GLU A 114 -8.81 7.67 6.81
C GLU A 114 -9.15 8.35 5.47
N SER A 115 -8.13 8.84 4.75
CA SER A 115 -8.28 9.55 3.48
C SER A 115 -8.20 8.62 2.26
N VAL A 116 -7.99 7.32 2.48
CA VAL A 116 -7.78 6.33 1.42
C VAL A 116 -9.11 5.88 0.82
N ASP A 117 -9.16 5.79 -0.51
CA ASP A 117 -10.36 5.31 -1.20
C ASP A 117 -10.65 3.83 -0.94
N GLU A 118 -11.92 3.44 -0.96
CA GLU A 118 -12.37 2.08 -0.68
C GLU A 118 -11.71 1.02 -1.60
N ALA A 119 -11.43 1.39 -2.85
CA ALA A 119 -10.81 0.46 -3.80
C ALA A 119 -9.32 0.23 -3.46
N SER A 120 -8.60 1.25 -3.00
CA SER A 120 -7.27 1.12 -2.39
C SER A 120 -7.31 0.21 -1.15
N LEU A 121 -8.24 0.46 -0.21
CA LEU A 121 -8.38 -0.37 0.99
C LEU A 121 -8.62 -1.84 0.64
N ALA A 122 -9.49 -2.12 -0.34
CA ALA A 122 -9.75 -3.49 -0.78
C ALA A 122 -8.50 -4.18 -1.38
N LEU A 123 -7.60 -3.44 -2.05
CA LEU A 123 -6.32 -4.00 -2.51
C LEU A 123 -5.37 -4.27 -1.34
N ILE A 124 -5.26 -3.33 -0.41
CA ILE A 124 -4.44 -3.41 0.80
C ILE A 124 -4.85 -4.64 1.61
N SER A 125 -6.14 -4.80 1.90
CA SER A 125 -6.68 -5.97 2.59
C SER A 125 -6.40 -7.27 1.85
N ALA A 126 -6.53 -7.29 0.52
CA ALA A 126 -6.25 -8.48 -0.28
C ALA A 126 -4.76 -8.88 -0.26
N ILE A 127 -3.85 -7.90 -0.15
CA ILE A 127 -2.41 -8.13 0.00
C ILE A 127 -2.09 -8.64 1.41
N ALA A 128 -2.68 -8.04 2.44
CA ALA A 128 -2.45 -8.40 3.83
C ALA A 128 -3.02 -9.79 4.19
N ALA A 129 -4.15 -10.17 3.60
CA ALA A 129 -4.77 -11.48 3.77
C ALA A 129 -4.09 -12.60 2.94
N ASP A 130 -3.03 -12.29 2.20
CA ASP A 130 -2.35 -13.25 1.36
C ASP A 130 -1.30 -14.08 2.15
N PRO A 131 -1.55 -15.38 2.41
CA PRO A 131 -0.63 -16.21 3.20
C PRO A 131 0.71 -16.48 2.49
N GLU A 132 0.81 -16.20 1.20
CA GLU A 132 2.06 -16.35 0.44
C GLU A 132 2.87 -15.04 0.35
N SER A 133 2.32 -13.91 0.80
CA SER A 133 3.01 -12.62 0.89
C SER A 133 3.97 -12.58 2.07
N LYS A 134 5.01 -13.43 2.00
CA LYS A 134 6.10 -13.44 2.98
C LYS A 134 7.01 -12.24 2.79
N HIS A 135 7.67 -11.82 3.88
CA HIS A 135 8.59 -10.67 3.88
C HIS A 135 7.92 -9.34 3.51
N VAL A 136 6.64 -9.19 3.86
CA VAL A 136 5.91 -7.93 3.75
C VAL A 136 5.48 -7.49 5.14
N LEU A 137 5.77 -6.24 5.49
CA LEU A 137 5.20 -5.56 6.64
C LEU A 137 4.34 -4.42 6.13
N MET A 138 3.10 -4.35 6.60
CA MET A 138 2.19 -3.26 6.28
C MET A 138 1.95 -2.44 7.54
N VAL A 139 2.14 -1.13 7.42
CA VAL A 139 1.92 -0.16 8.50
C VAL A 139 0.88 0.82 8.00
N LEU A 140 -0.19 0.98 8.78
CA LEU A 140 -1.28 1.90 8.48
C LEU A 140 -1.43 2.82 9.69
N SER A 141 -1.46 4.13 9.49
CA SER A 141 -1.90 5.07 10.52
C SER A 141 -3.31 5.53 10.22
N ILE A 142 -4.16 5.58 11.24
CA ILE A 142 -5.55 6.01 11.15
C ILE A 142 -5.93 6.72 12.44
N ARG A 143 -6.76 7.75 12.34
CA ARG A 143 -7.30 8.44 13.52
C ARG A 143 -8.31 7.56 14.26
N GLU A 144 -8.32 7.67 15.58
CA GLU A 144 -9.25 6.90 16.41
C GLU A 144 -10.71 7.24 16.06
N GLU A 145 -11.03 8.52 15.84
CA GLU A 145 -12.37 8.96 15.46
C GLU A 145 -12.86 8.39 14.13
N ASP A 146 -11.94 8.11 13.20
CA ASP A 146 -12.23 7.61 11.86
C ASP A 146 -12.17 6.06 11.79
N TYR A 147 -11.68 5.40 12.85
CA TYR A 147 -11.59 3.94 12.95
C TYR A 147 -12.78 3.31 13.71
N GLY A 148 -14.00 3.73 13.36
CA GLY A 148 -15.26 3.22 13.94
C GLY A 148 -15.55 1.74 13.62
N GLU A 149 -16.57 1.16 14.26
CA GLU A 149 -16.93 -0.27 14.11
C GLU A 149 -17.24 -0.69 12.68
N ASP A 150 -17.80 0.22 11.88
CA ASP A 150 -18.19 -0.01 10.48
C ASP A 150 -17.05 0.28 9.48
N HIS A 151 -15.85 0.61 9.96
CA HIS A 151 -14.73 0.91 9.06
C HIS A 151 -14.31 -0.34 8.25
N PRO A 152 -14.17 -0.28 6.91
CA PRO A 152 -13.88 -1.44 6.06
C PRO A 152 -12.61 -2.22 6.45
N LEU A 153 -11.62 -1.53 7.01
CA LEU A 153 -10.40 -2.20 7.52
C LEU A 153 -10.68 -3.10 8.73
N ARG A 154 -11.68 -2.81 9.58
CA ARG A 154 -11.96 -3.66 10.75
C ARG A 154 -12.44 -5.05 10.35
N GLU A 155 -13.30 -5.14 9.34
CA GLU A 155 -13.72 -6.43 8.79
C GLU A 155 -12.52 -7.18 8.21
N SER A 156 -11.69 -6.47 7.45
CA SER A 156 -10.47 -7.04 6.88
C SER A 156 -9.49 -7.56 7.95
N VAL A 157 -9.29 -6.82 9.04
CA VAL A 157 -8.44 -7.21 10.17
C VAL A 157 -8.99 -8.47 10.85
N LYS A 158 -10.31 -8.55 11.08
CA LYS A 158 -10.96 -9.74 11.66
C LYS A 158 -10.80 -10.97 10.76
N GLU A 159 -10.96 -10.80 9.45
CA GLU A 159 -10.77 -11.87 8.48
C GLU A 159 -9.33 -12.36 8.45
N ILE A 160 -8.36 -11.43 8.48
CA ILE A 160 -6.94 -11.75 8.52
C ILE A 160 -6.64 -12.54 9.80
N ASP A 161 -7.00 -12.03 10.97
CA ASP A 161 -6.70 -12.66 12.27
C ASP A 161 -7.32 -14.06 12.42
N SER A 162 -8.49 -14.28 11.81
CA SER A 162 -9.20 -15.57 11.84
C SER A 162 -8.62 -16.62 10.89
N ALA A 163 -7.69 -16.26 9.99
CA ALA A 163 -7.18 -17.17 8.97
C ALA A 163 -6.11 -18.13 9.52
N PRO A 164 -6.13 -19.45 9.17
CA PRO A 164 -5.19 -20.44 9.70
C PRO A 164 -3.71 -20.27 9.26
N ARG A 165 -3.42 -19.28 8.41
CA ARG A 165 -2.07 -18.82 8.00
C ARG A 165 -2.00 -17.29 7.93
N ALA A 166 -2.75 -16.63 8.81
CA ALA A 166 -2.87 -15.20 8.90
C ALA A 166 -1.51 -14.48 9.00
N ALA A 167 -1.44 -13.28 8.44
CA ALA A 167 -0.50 -12.28 8.92
C ALA A 167 -0.87 -11.90 10.36
N SER A 168 0.12 -11.67 11.23
CA SER A 168 -0.14 -11.12 12.56
C SER A 168 -0.54 -9.66 12.44
N VAL A 169 -1.72 -9.30 12.93
CA VAL A 169 -2.15 -7.90 13.02
C VAL A 169 -1.88 -7.38 14.43
N SER A 170 -1.30 -6.19 14.53
CA SER A 170 -1.12 -5.49 15.80
C SER A 170 -1.68 -4.09 15.66
N GLU A 171 -2.63 -3.76 16.52
CA GLU A 171 -3.13 -2.39 16.67
C GLU A 171 -2.34 -1.71 17.78
N ILE A 172 -1.79 -0.53 17.50
CA ILE A 172 -1.03 0.28 18.46
C ILE A 172 -1.79 1.59 18.62
N MET A 173 -2.42 1.77 19.78
CA MET A 173 -3.01 3.05 20.15
C MET A 173 -1.90 3.99 20.61
N LEU A 174 -1.85 5.18 20.03
CA LEU A 174 -0.91 6.23 20.40
C LEU A 174 -1.66 7.28 21.22
N ASP A 175 -1.22 7.48 22.46
CA ASP A 175 -1.71 8.56 23.31
C ASP A 175 -1.02 9.90 22.97
N ASP A 176 -1.59 10.98 23.47
CA ASP A 176 -0.96 12.31 23.41
C ASP A 176 0.46 12.29 23.99
N LEU A 177 1.35 13.09 23.40
CA LEU A 177 2.70 13.26 23.89
C LEU A 177 2.68 13.86 25.31
N ASP A 178 3.26 13.13 26.27
CA ASP A 178 3.46 13.67 27.61
C ASP A 178 4.50 14.81 27.62
N GLU A 179 4.55 15.55 28.73
CA GLU A 179 5.45 16.70 28.88
C GLU A 179 6.93 16.31 28.71
N THR A 180 7.31 15.12 29.19
CA THR A 180 8.68 14.61 29.09
C THR A 180 9.06 14.34 27.64
N SER A 181 8.20 13.64 26.90
CA SER A 181 8.38 13.29 25.50
C SER A 181 8.35 14.54 24.62
N THR A 182 7.47 15.49 24.93
CA THR A 182 7.42 16.81 24.29
C THR A 182 8.73 17.56 24.50
N ASN A 183 9.26 17.58 25.72
CA ASN A 183 10.52 18.24 26.04
C ASN A 183 11.70 17.58 25.30
N ILE A 184 11.76 16.24 25.22
CA ILE A 184 12.77 15.51 24.46
C ILE A 184 12.68 15.84 22.96
N MET A 185 11.48 15.90 22.40
CA MET A 185 11.27 16.24 20.99
C MET A 185 11.76 17.66 20.69
N LEU A 186 11.39 18.63 21.54
CA LEU A 186 11.83 20.02 21.41
C LEU A 186 13.33 20.17 21.59
N SER A 187 13.93 19.53 22.59
CA SER A 187 15.37 19.59 22.84
C SER A 187 16.15 19.04 21.65
N SER A 188 15.68 17.94 21.05
CA SER A 188 16.27 17.35 19.85
C SER A 188 16.18 18.29 18.64
N MET A 189 15.00 18.87 18.39
CA MET A 189 14.79 19.82 17.28
C MET A 189 15.64 21.09 17.44
N LEU A 190 15.75 21.60 18.67
CA LEU A 190 16.54 22.80 19.00
C LEU A 190 18.03 22.51 19.19
N ARG A 191 18.45 21.24 19.15
CA ARG A 191 19.81 20.77 19.47
C ARG A 191 20.29 21.24 20.85
N GLN A 192 19.38 21.34 21.80
CA GLN A 192 19.66 21.68 23.19
C GLN A 192 19.49 20.47 24.11
N LYS A 193 19.93 20.61 25.36
CA LYS A 193 19.66 19.60 26.38
C LYS A 193 18.22 19.75 26.89
N PRO A 194 17.54 18.64 27.26
CA PRO A 194 16.21 18.69 27.85
C PRO A 194 16.11 19.61 29.08
N GLU A 195 17.21 19.74 29.84
CA GLU A 195 17.29 20.62 31.02
C GLU A 195 17.23 22.14 30.70
N LEU A 196 17.39 22.50 29.42
CA LEU A 196 17.37 23.89 28.93
C LEU A 196 16.10 24.21 28.12
N THR A 197 15.23 23.21 27.96
CA THR A 197 13.91 23.33 27.33
C THR A 197 12.83 23.12 28.42
N LEU A 198 11.56 22.87 28.04
CA LEU A 198 10.38 22.82 28.93
C LEU A 198 10.67 22.29 30.35
#